data_AF-A0A7X6AT56-F1
#
_entry.id   AF-A0A7X6AT56-F1
#
_cell.length_a   1.000
_cell.length_b   1.000
_cell.length_c   1.000
_cell.angle_alpha   90.00
_cell.angle_beta   90.00
_cell.angle_gamma   90.00
#
_symmetry.space_group_name_H-M   'P 1'
#
loop_
_entity.id
_entity.type
_entity.pdbx_description
1 polymer ?
#
loop_
_entity_poly.entity_id
_entity_poly.type
_entity_poly.pdbx_seq_one_letter_code
_entity_poly.pdbx_strand_id
1 'polypeptide(L)' 'MRALTYHGDKTVRLERVDDPTIVDPGDAIVRVDLCAVCGSDLHVYHGR' A
#
# COMPACT_ATOMS: atom_id res chain seq x y z
N MET A 1 -8.87 -1.74 7.37
CA MET A 1 -7.46 -1.77 7.86
C MET A 1 -6.75 -0.42 7.74
N ARG A 2 -5.52 -0.27 8.27
CA ARG A 2 -4.67 0.93 8.05
C ARG A 2 -3.71 0.66 6.89
N ALA A 3 -3.49 1.63 6.00
CA ALA A 3 -2.57 1.51 4.87
C ALA A 3 -1.90 2.86 4.53
N LEU A 4 -0.70 2.81 3.95
CA LEU A 4 -0.08 3.98 3.33
C LEU A 4 -0.71 4.22 1.95
N THR A 5 -1.18 5.43 1.70
CA THR A 5 -1.83 5.85 0.45
C THR A 5 -1.06 7.02 -0.17
N TYR A 6 -0.94 7.01 -1.49
CA TYR A 6 -0.28 8.08 -2.26
C TYR A 6 -1.28 9.19 -2.62
N HIS A 7 -0.88 10.44 -2.37
CA HIS A 7 -1.73 11.64 -2.52
C HIS A 7 -1.06 12.73 -3.37
N GLY A 8 -0.09 12.36 -4.21
CA GLY A 8 0.66 13.28 -5.07
C GLY A 8 2.13 13.41 -4.66
N ASP A 9 2.88 14.21 -5.43
CA ASP A 9 4.33 14.38 -5.25
C ASP A 9 4.65 14.66 -3.78
N LYS A 10 5.53 13.83 -3.23
CA LYS A 10 6.02 13.85 -1.85
C LYS A 10 4.94 13.72 -0.77
N THR A 11 3.74 13.29 -1.13
CA THR A 11 2.59 13.23 -0.24
C THR A 11 2.09 11.80 -0.08
N VAL A 12 2.36 11.21 1.08
CA VAL A 12 1.87 9.87 1.48
C VAL A 12 1.18 10.01 2.83
N ARG A 13 0.05 9.33 3.01
CA ARG A 13 -0.75 9.39 4.24
C ARG A 13 -1.00 7.99 4.79
N LEU A 14 -1.09 7.87 6.11
CA LEU A 14 -1.59 6.66 6.75
C LEU A 14 -3.10 6.82 6.96
N GLU A 15 -3.89 6.05 6.22
CA GLU A 15 -5.34 6.16 6.20
C GLU A 15 -6.00 4.84 6.59
N ARG A 16 -7.29 4.92 6.97
CA ARG A 16 -8.14 3.73 7.10
C ARG A 16 -8.77 3.44 5.73
N VAL A 17 -8.61 2.22 5.27
CA VAL A 17 -9.19 1.67 4.03
C VAL A 17 -9.97 0.41 4.36
N ASP A 18 -10.82 -0.05 3.44
CA ASP A 18 -11.56 -1.30 3.62
C ASP A 18 -10.61 -2.50 3.70
N ASP A 19 -11.04 -3.55 4.40
CA ASP A 19 -10.29 -4.81 4.43
C ASP A 19 -10.38 -5.50 3.06
N PRO A 20 -9.31 -6.16 2.60
CA PRO A 20 -9.31 -6.84 1.31
C PRO A 20 -10.29 -8.01 1.32
N THR A 21 -10.83 -8.31 0.14
CA THR A 21 -11.69 -9.47 -0.09
C THR A 21 -11.05 -10.37 -1.13
N ILE A 22 -11.29 -11.68 -1.02
CA ILE A 22 -10.93 -12.66 -2.06
C ILE A 22 -11.75 -12.36 -3.32
N VAL A 23 -11.10 -12.23 -4.47
CA VAL A 23 -11.78 -11.97 -5.76
C VAL A 23 -11.77 -13.24 -6.60
N ASP A 24 -10.62 -13.90 -6.67
CA ASP A 24 -10.43 -15.11 -7.46
C ASP A 24 -10.12 -16.33 -6.56
N PRO A 25 -10.39 -17.57 -7.03
CA PRO A 25 -10.18 -18.78 -6.21
C PRO A 25 -8.74 -19.02 -5.74
N GLY A 26 -7.76 -18.38 -6.38
CA GLY A 26 -6.34 -18.52 -6.05
C GLY A 26 -5.80 -17.49 -5.05
N ASP A 27 -6.62 -16.53 -4.62
CA ASP A 27 -6.16 -15.44 -3.75
C ASP A 27 -5.96 -15.90 -2.31
N ALA A 28 -5.09 -15.17 -1.60
CA ALA A 28 -4.91 -15.31 -0.16
C ALA A 28 -4.83 -13.91 0.49
N ILE A 29 -5.45 -13.78 1.66
CA ILE A 29 -5.31 -12.58 2.49
C ILE A 29 -4.22 -12.84 3.53
N VAL A 30 -3.21 -11.96 3.57
CA VAL A 30 -2.06 -12.08 4.48
C VAL A 30 -2.10 -10.95 5.49
N ARG A 31 -1.94 -11.30 6.78
CA ARG A 31 -1.64 -10.30 7.81
C ARG A 31 -0.18 -9.87 7.69
N VAL A 32 0.04 -8.62 7.33
CA VAL A 32 1.39 -8.05 7.22
C VAL A 32 1.94 -7.76 8.61
N ASP A 33 2.94 -8.53 9.05
CA ASP A 33 3.64 -8.28 10.31
C ASP A 33 4.76 -7.23 10.12
N LEU A 34 5.43 -7.22 8.96
CA LEU A 34 6.47 -6.25 8.59
C LEU A 34 6.41 -5.93 7.08
N CYS A 35 6.73 -4.69 6.71
CA CYS A 35 7.02 -4.26 5.34
C CYS A 35 8.17 -3.25 5.33
N ALA A 36 8.82 -3.08 4.18
CA ALA A 36 9.95 -2.17 4.02
C ALA A 36 9.65 -1.13 2.93
N VAL A 37 10.43 -0.04 2.94
CA VAL A 37 10.47 0.92 1.84
C VAL A 37 11.58 0.50 0.87
N CYS A 38 11.22 0.32 -0.39
CA CYS A 38 12.15 0.02 -1.47
C CYS A 38 12.60 1.30 -2.17
N GLY A 39 13.76 1.27 -2.83
CA GLY A 39 14.19 2.38 -3.69
C GLY A 39 13.20 2.68 -4.83
N SER A 40 12.45 1.67 -5.31
CA SER A 40 11.42 1.85 -6.33
C SER A 40 10.25 2.72 -5.88
N ASP A 41 9.94 2.73 -4.58
CA ASP A 41 8.85 3.54 -4.03
C ASP A 41 9.16 5.04 -4.17
N LEU A 42 10.44 5.40 -4.25
CA LEU A 42 10.88 6.78 -4.48
C LEU A 42 10.55 7.28 -5.89
N HIS A 43 10.30 6.41 -6.88
CA HIS A 43 9.80 6.84 -8.18
C HIS A 43 8.39 7.40 -8.04
N VAL A 44 7.50 6.63 -7.40
CA VAL A 44 6.12 7.03 -7.11
C VAL A 44 6.08 8.24 -6.18
N TYR A 45 6.89 8.24 -5.11
CA TYR A 45 6.97 9.36 -4.17
C TYR A 45 7.34 10.68 -4.84
N HIS A 46 8.14 10.65 -5.93
CA HIS A 46 8.52 11.83 -6.71
C HIS A 46 7.61 12.09 -7.93
N GLY A 47 6.46 11.43 -8.02
CA GLY A 47 5.50 11.59 -9.11
C GLY A 47 6.00 11.16 -10.49
N ARG A 48 6.85 10.14 -10.56
CA ARG A 48 7.43 9.60 -11.80
C ARG A 48 6.88 8.22 -12.16
#